data_AF-A0A840I053-F1
#
_entry.id   AF-A0A840I053-F1
#
_cell.length_a   1.000
_cell.length_b   1.000
_cell.length_c   1.000
_cell.angle_alpha   90.00
_cell.angle_beta   90.00
_cell.angle_gamma   90.00
#
_symmetry.space_group_name_H-M   'P 1'
#
loop_
_entity.id
_entity.type
_entity.pdbx_description
1 polymer ?
#
loop_
_entity_poly.entity_id
_entity_poly.type
_entity_poly.pdbx_seq_one_letter_code
_entity_poly.pdbx_strand_id
1 'polypeptide(L)'
;MTDAESLFALAFTGSDAHRVLWLPLLASLFATTRVKPWMLALAVFAIDRAWPLLAMIGAYEPGVIFSALRGGVTSLPSDIIWLALRFLAMFALVEIGWRLRLMLHGQRPVTTAASAAD
;
A
#
# COMPACT_ATOMS: atom_id res chain seq x y z
N MET A 1 -24.90 -7.17 6.00
CA MET A 1 -23.77 -7.99 5.49
C MET A 1 -23.03 -7.10 4.52
N THR A 2 -21.77 -6.77 4.79
CA THR A 2 -20.93 -5.97 3.90
C THR A 2 -20.33 -6.91 2.87
N ASP A 3 -20.75 -6.81 1.61
CA ASP A 3 -20.26 -7.68 0.54
C ASP A 3 -18.80 -7.38 0.20
N ALA A 4 -18.04 -8.40 -0.20
CA ALA A 4 -16.62 -8.26 -0.56
C ALA A 4 -16.40 -7.18 -1.65
N GLU A 5 -17.35 -7.02 -2.56
CA GLU A 5 -17.35 -5.99 -3.60
C GLU A 5 -17.42 -4.57 -3.00
N SER A 6 -18.23 -4.37 -1.96
CA SER A 6 -18.31 -3.08 -1.26
C SER A 6 -17.02 -2.73 -0.50
N LEU A 7 -16.34 -3.74 0.08
CA LEU A 7 -15.02 -3.56 0.71
C LEU A 7 -13.92 -3.26 -0.30
N PHE A 8 -13.98 -3.90 -1.48
CA PHE A 8 -13.04 -3.66 -2.56
C PHE A 8 -13.24 -2.26 -3.15
N ALA A 9 -14.49 -1.86 -3.40
CA ALA A 9 -14.81 -0.50 -3.79
C ALA A 9 -14.25 0.49 -2.75
N LEU A 10 -14.48 0.27 -1.45
CA LEU A 10 -13.98 1.14 -0.39
C LEU A 10 -12.45 1.29 -0.39
N ALA A 11 -11.71 0.23 -0.72
CA ALA A 11 -10.25 0.24 -0.79
C ALA A 11 -9.70 0.96 -2.04
N PHE A 12 -10.47 0.97 -3.14
CA PHE A 12 -10.09 1.54 -4.44
C PHE A 12 -10.91 2.77 -4.85
N THR A 13 -11.65 3.40 -3.94
CA THR A 13 -12.46 4.60 -4.25
C THR A 13 -11.64 5.89 -4.25
N GLY A 14 -12.07 6.84 -5.08
CA GLY A 14 -11.57 8.22 -5.14
C GLY A 14 -10.62 8.52 -6.30
N SER A 15 -10.20 9.78 -6.42
CA SER A 15 -9.25 10.25 -7.45
C SER A 15 -7.90 9.54 -7.40
N ASP A 16 -7.58 8.88 -6.29
CA ASP A 16 -6.31 8.19 -6.04
C ASP A 16 -6.32 6.69 -6.37
N ALA A 17 -7.43 6.15 -6.91
CA ALA A 17 -7.56 4.72 -7.23
C ALA A 17 -6.42 4.19 -8.12
N HIS A 18 -5.99 5.00 -9.09
CA HIS A 18 -4.88 4.68 -9.97
C HIS A 18 -3.55 4.51 -9.22
N ARG A 19 -3.26 5.38 -8.23
CA ARG A 19 -2.04 5.28 -7.42
C ARG A 19 -2.03 4.04 -6.55
N VAL A 20 -3.17 3.69 -5.96
CA VAL A 20 -3.34 2.47 -5.16
C VAL A 20 -3.09 1.21 -6.01
N LEU A 21 -3.30 1.27 -7.32
CA LEU A 21 -3.02 0.17 -8.23
C LEU A 21 -1.54 0.14 -8.66
N TRP A 22 -1.03 1.23 -9.24
CA TRP A 22 0.29 1.23 -9.88
C TRP A 22 1.46 1.22 -8.89
N LEU A 23 1.36 1.95 -7.77
CA LEU A 23 2.46 2.01 -6.79
C LEU A 23 2.83 0.62 -6.23
N PRO A 24 1.89 -0.20 -5.72
CA PRO A 24 2.23 -1.51 -5.21
C PRO A 24 2.67 -2.49 -6.30
N LEU A 25 2.10 -2.39 -7.51
CA LEU A 25 2.54 -3.22 -8.64
C LEU A 25 3.99 -2.93 -9.04
N LEU A 26 4.38 -1.65 -9.13
CA LEU A 26 5.77 -1.28 -9.37
C LEU A 26 6.68 -1.69 -8.20
N ALA A 27 6.23 -1.49 -6.96
CA ALA A 27 6.98 -1.90 -5.78
C ALA A 27 7.21 -3.42 -5.73
N SER A 28 6.28 -4.23 -6.25
CA SER A 28 6.43 -5.68 -6.33
C SER A 28 7.69 -6.10 -7.10
N LEU A 29 8.17 -5.28 -8.04
CA LEU A 29 9.40 -5.53 -8.79
C LEU A 29 10.66 -5.51 -7.91
N PHE A 30 10.60 -4.82 -6.77
CA PHE A 30 11.70 -4.74 -5.80
C PHE A 30 11.60 -5.79 -4.69
N ALA A 31 10.50 -6.56 -4.64
CA ALA A 31 10.35 -7.64 -3.67
C ALA A 31 11.38 -8.73 -3.94
N THR A 32 12.10 -9.15 -2.91
CA THR A 32 13.10 -10.21 -2.99
C THR A 32 13.02 -11.08 -1.74
N THR A 33 13.85 -12.12 -1.64
CA THR A 33 13.95 -12.92 -0.40
C THR A 33 14.45 -12.10 0.81
N ARG A 34 15.22 -11.03 0.56
CA ARG A 34 15.69 -10.10 1.60
C ARG A 34 14.70 -8.97 1.86
N VAL A 35 14.13 -8.43 0.78
CA VAL A 35 13.16 -7.33 0.84
C VAL A 35 11.76 -7.93 0.77
N LYS A 36 11.18 -8.18 1.95
CA LYS A 36 9.89 -8.86 2.06
C LYS A 36 8.75 -7.97 1.52
N PRO A 37 7.72 -8.54 0.88
CA PRO A 37 6.57 -7.80 0.34
C PRO A 37 5.89 -6.84 1.33
N TRP A 38 5.78 -7.22 2.61
CA TRP A 38 5.19 -6.36 3.64
C TRP A 38 5.98 -5.07 3.89
N MET A 39 7.32 -5.12 3.75
CA MET A 39 8.18 -3.93 3.90
C MET A 39 7.93 -2.94 2.76
N LEU A 40 7.78 -3.46 1.55
CA LEU A 40 7.46 -2.66 0.37
C LEU A 40 6.05 -2.11 0.43
N ALA A 41 5.08 -2.89 0.92
CA ALA A 41 3.72 -2.42 1.14
C ALA A 41 3.67 -1.26 2.14
N LEU A 42 4.45 -1.32 3.24
CA LEU A 42 4.57 -0.20 4.18
C LEU A 42 5.18 1.04 3.53
N ALA A 43 6.25 0.87 2.75
CA ALA A 43 6.89 1.99 2.05
C ALA A 43 5.94 2.66 1.05
N VAL A 44 5.23 1.85 0.25
CA VAL A 44 4.22 2.33 -0.71
C VAL A 44 3.08 3.02 0.01
N PHE A 45 2.59 2.46 1.11
CA PHE A 45 1.51 3.06 1.90
C PHE A 45 1.93 4.41 2.48
N ALA A 46 3.16 4.53 2.98
CA ALA A 46 3.70 5.81 3.45
C ALA A 46 3.80 6.84 2.32
N ILE A 47 4.26 6.44 1.13
CA ILE A 47 4.29 7.31 -0.05
C ILE A 47 2.87 7.73 -0.43
N ASP A 48 1.91 6.81 -0.43
CA ASP A 48 0.51 7.10 -0.76
C ASP A 48 -0.11 8.12 0.21
N ARG A 49 0.22 8.04 1.50
CA ARG A 49 -0.23 9.00 2.51
C ARG A 49 0.48 10.34 2.44
N ALA A 50 1.76 10.35 2.07
CA ALA A 50 2.54 11.58 1.94
C ALA A 50 2.22 12.33 0.63
N TRP A 51 1.73 11.64 -0.40
CA TRP A 51 1.52 12.21 -1.74
C TRP A 51 0.71 13.50 -1.77
N PRO A 52 -0.44 13.62 -1.08
CA PRO A 52 -1.21 14.87 -1.10
C PRO A 52 -0.41 16.03 -0.51
N LEU A 53 0.37 15.79 0.55
CA LEU A 53 1.22 16.81 1.17
C LEU A 53 2.35 17.21 0.22
N LEU A 54 2.98 16.24 -0.45
CA LEU A 54 4.02 16.50 -1.45
C LEU A 54 3.47 17.31 -2.62
N ALA A 55 2.25 17.05 -3.07
CA ALA A 55 1.59 17.80 -4.14
C ALA A 55 1.26 19.25 -3.75
N MET A 56 1.14 19.55 -2.45
CA MET A 56 0.91 20.91 -1.96
C MET A 56 2.21 21.74 -1.88
N ILE A 57 3.38 21.07 -1.80
CA ILE A 57 4.68 21.75 -1.74
C ILE A 57 4.91 22.48 -3.07
N GLY A 58 4.97 23.81 -3.00
CA GLY A 58 5.21 24.69 -4.16
C GLY A 58 3.96 25.38 -4.70
N ALA A 59 2.76 24.99 -4.27
CA ALA A 59 1.49 25.62 -4.68
C ALA A 59 0.75 26.31 -3.53
N TYR A 60 1.02 25.93 -2.28
CA TYR A 60 0.31 26.43 -1.10
C TYR A 60 1.26 26.99 -0.06
N GLU A 61 0.74 27.93 0.75
CA GLU A 61 1.47 28.49 1.87
C GLU A 61 1.76 27.44 2.96
N PRO A 62 2.90 27.53 3.67
CA PRO A 62 3.27 26.58 4.72
C PRO A 62 2.20 26.40 5.81
N GLY A 63 1.44 27.46 6.14
CA GLY A 63 0.35 27.39 7.12
C GLY A 63 -0.80 26.47 6.69
N VAL A 64 -1.13 26.46 5.40
CA VAL A 64 -2.17 25.59 4.82
C VAL A 64 -1.70 24.13 4.80
N ILE A 65 -0.42 23.91 4.46
CA ILE A 65 0.19 22.57 4.49
C ILE A 65 0.16 22.02 5.92
N PHE A 66 0.50 22.85 6.92
CA PHE A 66 0.48 22.45 8.32
C PHE A 66 -0.93 22.17 8.84
N SER A 67 -1.94 22.95 8.44
CA SER A 67 -3.33 22.69 8.82
C SER A 67 -3.85 21.38 8.20
N ALA A 68 -3.50 21.10 6.95
CA ALA A 68 -3.84 19.84 6.28
C ALA A 68 -3.18 18.64 6.97
N LEU A 69 -1.89 18.75 7.34
CA LEU A 69 -1.18 17.72 8.09
C LEU A 69 -1.86 17.46 9.45
N ARG A 70 -2.17 18.52 10.20
CA ARG A 70 -2.85 18.42 11.49
C ARG A 70 -4.21 17.73 11.34
N GLY A 71 -5.00 18.15 10.35
CA GLY A 71 -6.30 17.54 10.03
C GLY A 71 -6.18 16.04 9.76
N GLY A 72 -5.20 15.65 8.93
CA GLY A 72 -4.94 14.26 8.61
C GLY A 72 -4.47 13.41 9.79
N VAL A 73 -3.73 13.98 10.75
CA VAL A 73 -3.34 13.28 11.98
C VAL A 73 -4.54 13.10 12.92
N THR A 74 -5.36 14.14 13.07
CA THR A 74 -6.54 14.08 13.95
C THR A 74 -7.64 13.14 13.44
N SER A 75 -7.72 12.90 12.13
CA SER A 75 -8.68 11.95 11.55
C SER A 75 -8.20 10.50 11.54
N LEU A 76 -6.93 10.22 11.89
CA LEU A 76 -6.42 8.84 11.90
C LEU A 76 -7.28 7.84 12.69
N PRO A 77 -7.79 8.17 13.90
CA PRO A 77 -8.61 7.24 14.66
C PRO A 77 -9.95 6.92 13.99
N SER A 78 -10.59 7.91 13.36
CA SER A 78 -11.86 7.70 12.66
C SER A 78 -11.69 6.91 11.36
N ASP A 79 -10.52 7.06 10.73
CA ASP A 79 -10.26 6.51 9.39
C ASP A 79 -9.50 5.18 9.44
N ILE A 80 -9.23 4.64 10.64
CA ILE A 80 -8.32 3.51 10.85
C ILE A 80 -8.72 2.25 10.08
N ILE A 81 -10.02 1.96 9.98
CA ILE A 81 -10.54 0.80 9.25
C ILE A 81 -10.26 0.97 7.75
N TRP A 82 -10.51 2.17 7.21
CA TRP A 82 -10.25 2.47 5.81
C TRP A 82 -8.75 2.41 5.50
N LEU A 83 -7.91 2.95 6.38
CA LEU A 83 -6.45 2.88 6.26
C LEU A 83 -5.95 1.44 6.29
N ALA A 84 -6.50 0.60 7.17
CA ALA A 84 -6.14 -0.82 7.24
C ALA A 84 -6.54 -1.57 5.97
N LEU A 85 -7.76 -1.34 5.46
CA LEU A 85 -8.23 -1.94 4.20
C LEU A 85 -7.34 -1.53 3.02
N ARG A 86 -6.99 -0.24 2.94
CA ARG A 86 -6.12 0.30 1.88
C ARG A 86 -4.71 -0.28 1.96
N PHE A 87 -4.15 -0.40 3.16
CA PHE A 87 -2.87 -1.07 3.38
C PHE A 87 -2.91 -2.54 2.94
N LEU A 88 -3.96 -3.28 3.33
CA LEU A 88 -4.13 -4.69 2.96
C LEU A 88 -4.26 -4.86 1.44
N ALA A 89 -5.00 -3.98 0.76
CA ALA A 89 -5.12 -3.99 -0.70
C ALA A 89 -3.76 -3.77 -1.39
N MET A 90 -2.97 -2.79 -0.91
CA MET A 90 -1.62 -2.57 -1.43
C MET A 90 -0.70 -3.75 -1.17
N PHE A 91 -0.73 -4.32 0.04
CA PHE A 91 0.04 -5.50 0.39
C PHE A 91 -0.31 -6.69 -0.51
N ALA A 92 -1.60 -6.94 -0.74
CA ALA A 92 -2.05 -7.99 -1.65
C ALA A 92 -1.51 -7.79 -3.07
N LEU A 93 -1.54 -6.56 -3.59
CA LEU A 93 -1.00 -6.24 -4.92
C LEU A 93 0.53 -6.45 -5.00
N VAL A 94 1.28 -6.05 -3.97
CA VAL A 94 2.74 -6.31 -3.92
C VAL A 94 3.01 -7.82 -3.89
N GLU A 95 2.28 -8.55 -3.04
CA GLU A 95 2.44 -10.01 -2.88
C GLU A 95 2.08 -10.76 -4.18
N ILE A 96 0.95 -10.43 -4.80
CA ILE A 96 0.50 -11.03 -6.06
C ILE A 96 1.53 -10.76 -7.17
N GLY A 97 1.98 -9.51 -7.32
CA GLY A 97 2.98 -9.15 -8.34
C GLY A 97 4.30 -9.90 -8.15
N TRP A 98 4.76 -10.02 -6.89
CA TRP A 98 5.96 -10.78 -6.57
C TRP A 98 5.81 -12.28 -6.88
N ARG A 99 4.69 -12.90 -6.46
CA ARG A 99 4.41 -14.32 -6.73
C ARG A 99 4.28 -14.60 -8.22
N LEU A 100 3.57 -13.76 -8.96
CA LEU A 100 3.43 -13.88 -10.40
C LEU A 100 4.80 -13.85 -11.08
N ARG A 101 5.67 -12.91 -10.69
CA ARG A 101 7.03 -12.81 -11.20
C ARG A 101 7.85 -14.08 -10.91
N LEU A 102 7.78 -14.59 -9.68
CA LEU A 102 8.44 -15.84 -9.30
C LEU A 102 7.96 -17.03 -10.15
N MET A 103 6.64 -17.16 -10.34
CA MET A 103 6.04 -18.19 -11.18
C MET A 103 6.52 -18.10 -12.63
N LEU A 104 6.58 -16.89 -13.20
CA LEU A 104 7.05 -16.66 -14.58
C LEU A 104 8.53 -17.00 -14.77
N HIS A 105 9.36 -16.84 -13.75
CA HIS A 105 10.78 -17.21 -13.80
C HIS A 105 11.08 -18.63 -13.27
N GLY A 106 10.05 -19.45 -13.04
CA GLY A 106 10.23 -20.83 -12.56
C GLY A 106 10.81 -20.94 -11.14
N GLN A 107 10.88 -19.84 -10.39
CA GLN A 107 11.33 -19.83 -9.01
C GLN A 107 10.13 -20.06 -8.09
N ARG A 108 10.19 -21.06 -7.20
CA ARG A 108 9.17 -21.20 -6.17
C ARG A 108 9.49 -20.26 -5.01
N PRO A 109 8.51 -19.51 -4.46
CA PRO A 109 8.72 -18.76 -3.23
C PRO A 109 9.14 -19.76 -2.15
N VAL A 110 10.33 -19.59 -1.59
CA VAL A 110 10.77 -20.37 -0.43
C VAL A 110 9.91 -19.89 0.74
N THR A 111 8.83 -20.60 1.00
CA THR A 111 8.05 -20.45 2.23
C THR A 111 8.91 -20.96 3.37
N THR A 112 9.64 -20.05 4.04
CA THR A 112 10.36 -20.29 5.29
C THR A 112 9.38 -20.53 6.44
N ALA A 113 8.60 -21.60 6.34
CA ALA A 113 7.84 -22.19 7.44
C ALA A 113 8.06 -23.72 7.52
N ALA A 114 8.49 -24.38 6.44
CA ALA A 114 8.70 -25.83 6.40
C ALA A 114 10.19 -26.26 6.36
N SER A 115 11.14 -25.36 6.11
CA SER A 115 12.57 -25.69 6.00
C SER A 115 13.33 -25.71 7.34
N ALA A 116 12.62 -25.57 8.47
CA ALA A 116 13.23 -25.61 9.80
C ALA A 116 12.97 -26.94 10.53
N ALA A 117 12.46 -27.95 9.83
CA ALA A 117 12.07 -29.23 10.40
C ALA A 117 12.74 -30.47 9.76
N ASP A 118 13.70 -30.26 8.85
CA ASP A 118 14.56 -31.32 8.30
C ASP A 118 16.03 -31.07 8.66
#